data_AF-A0A7Y5JQE9-F1
#
_entry.id   AF-A0A7Y5JQE9-F1
#
_cell.length_a   1.000
_cell.length_b   1.000
_cell.length_c   1.000
_cell.angle_alpha   90.00
_cell.angle_beta   90.00
_cell.angle_gamma   90.00
#
_symmetry.space_group_name_H-M   'P 1'
#
loop_
_entity.id
_entity.type
_entity.pdbx_description
1 polymer ?
#
loop_
_entity_poly.entity_id
_entity_poly.type
_entity_poly.pdbx_seq_one_letter_code
_entity_poly.pdbx_strand_id
1 'polypeptide(L)'
;MLYLLPLLLTATVLMAADALPRRAMLGAQIAPPTPAQLTAEDKTYESGVALPQVFPNTSAAEAGLQSGDVLLTANHIPLRGPQDIGPLLKSQGVGADVVFDVLREGKVSAVTVRFKEAPRETSAEFEIIYESANIDGFLRRLILTKPKGDGPFPVVVLMGGLGCYSVDVAPPQPFAYRDILYDFTRNGFATVRIEKTGMGDSQGEPCSQQSFFDETHGLTEGIKSLDRFKWMDKSRMIYFGHSMGGLTSPVVYQDIPCAGIVAIATSGIDWKEYEMKNTRRQLVLAGVPYDSIEIYLDRKYKAMHEIFVEHKTPEQILAVDPTLAEDLAYPAHYTFMQEVADLSLADYWKHVDTPVLFVCGTADFVVAEEEHIYARDIVNSYHPGRAEYVAIQGMDHGFNNAGTQMKAFEGGFGPPAVHPDFFPTVLAFCQKAIRK
;
A
#
# COMPACT_ATOMS: atom_id res chain seq x y z
N MET A 1 -42.58 -52.51 29.64
CA MET A 1 -41.26 -52.39 28.97
C MET A 1 -41.40 -51.42 27.81
N LEU A 2 -41.05 -50.15 28.02
CA LEU A 2 -40.82 -49.19 26.92
C LEU A 2 -39.38 -48.72 27.07
N TYR A 3 -38.54 -49.06 26.10
CA TYR A 3 -37.13 -48.67 26.07
C TYR A 3 -37.02 -47.19 25.69
N LEU A 4 -36.49 -46.37 26.59
CA LEU A 4 -36.02 -45.02 26.29
C LEU A 4 -34.58 -45.12 25.74
N LEU A 5 -34.43 -44.82 24.45
CA LEU A 5 -33.13 -44.65 23.79
C LEU A 5 -32.61 -43.22 24.09
N PRO A 6 -31.39 -43.02 24.63
CA PRO A 6 -30.85 -41.69 24.81
C PRO A 6 -30.33 -41.17 23.47
N LEU A 7 -30.90 -40.06 23.01
CA LEU A 7 -30.42 -39.32 21.84
C LEU A 7 -29.11 -38.59 22.22
N LEU A 8 -27.98 -39.13 21.78
CA LEU A 8 -26.68 -38.45 21.84
C LEU A 8 -26.69 -37.25 20.89
N LEU A 9 -26.88 -36.04 21.43
CA LEU A 9 -26.58 -34.81 20.71
C LEU A 9 -25.05 -34.69 20.56
N THR A 10 -24.53 -35.03 19.39
CA THR A 10 -23.21 -34.57 18.97
C THR A 10 -23.33 -33.08 18.66
N ALA A 11 -22.85 -32.23 19.56
CA ALA A 11 -22.64 -30.83 19.28
C ALA A 11 -21.47 -30.69 18.29
N THR A 12 -21.78 -30.66 17.00
CA THR A 12 -20.86 -30.15 15.99
C THR A 12 -20.75 -28.64 16.19
N VAL A 13 -19.75 -28.21 16.93
CA VAL A 13 -19.28 -26.82 16.90
C VAL A 13 -18.61 -26.63 15.53
N LEU A 14 -19.39 -26.28 14.51
CA LEU A 14 -18.83 -25.62 13.33
C LEU A 14 -18.46 -24.19 13.75
N MET A 15 -17.25 -24.01 14.27
CA MET A 15 -16.57 -22.73 14.13
C MET A 15 -15.98 -22.71 12.71
N ALA A 16 -16.84 -22.53 11.71
CA ALA A 16 -16.35 -22.04 10.44
C ALA A 16 -15.87 -20.61 10.72
N ALA A 17 -14.56 -20.39 10.75
CA ALA A 17 -14.03 -19.04 10.59
C ALA A 17 -14.73 -18.44 9.36
N ASP A 18 -15.31 -17.25 9.48
CA ASP A 18 -15.94 -16.56 8.36
C ASP A 18 -14.88 -16.32 7.29
N ALA A 19 -14.81 -17.27 6.36
CA ALA A 19 -13.78 -17.31 5.35
C ALA A 19 -14.10 -16.23 4.32
N LEU A 20 -13.38 -15.12 4.40
CA LEU A 20 -13.32 -14.13 3.33
C LEU A 20 -13.04 -14.85 2.00
N PRO A 21 -13.92 -14.77 0.99
CA PRO A 21 -13.67 -15.38 -0.31
C PRO A 21 -12.52 -14.65 -1.02
N ARG A 22 -11.91 -15.32 -2.00
CA ARG A 22 -10.87 -14.69 -2.83
C ARG A 22 -11.52 -13.76 -3.85
N ARG A 23 -10.93 -12.58 -4.06
CA ARG A 23 -11.33 -11.66 -5.12
C ARG A 23 -11.09 -12.24 -6.51
N ALA A 24 -11.78 -11.68 -7.50
CA ALA A 24 -11.44 -11.86 -8.90
C ALA A 24 -10.12 -11.17 -9.24
N MET A 25 -9.38 -11.75 -10.18
CA MET A 25 -8.14 -11.18 -10.68
C MET A 25 -8.05 -11.30 -12.21
N LEU A 26 -7.62 -10.21 -12.86
CA LEU A 26 -7.26 -10.23 -14.28
C LEU A 26 -5.92 -10.94 -14.49
N GLY A 27 -4.90 -10.55 -13.71
CA GLY A 27 -3.57 -11.17 -13.71
C GLY A 27 -2.62 -10.62 -14.78
N ALA A 28 -2.65 -9.31 -14.93
CA ALA A 28 -1.74 -8.54 -15.78
C ALA A 28 -1.31 -7.28 -15.02
N GLN A 29 -0.12 -6.76 -15.32
CA GLN A 29 0.24 -5.39 -15.00
C GLN A 29 -0.63 -4.46 -15.84
N ILE A 30 -1.12 -3.37 -15.24
CA ILE A 30 -1.95 -2.38 -15.90
C ILE A 30 -1.28 -1.01 -15.85
N ALA A 31 -1.41 -0.24 -16.93
CA ALA A 31 -0.88 1.12 -17.02
C ALA A 31 -1.76 1.98 -17.94
N PRO A 32 -1.70 3.32 -17.83
CA PRO A 32 -2.24 4.18 -18.86
C PRO A 32 -1.55 3.89 -20.21
N PRO A 33 -2.27 3.80 -21.32
CA PRO A 33 -1.68 3.61 -22.63
C PRO A 33 -0.98 4.88 -23.11
N THR A 34 0.09 4.71 -23.88
CA THR A 34 0.71 5.81 -24.63
C THR A 34 -0.18 6.21 -25.82
N PRO A 35 -0.08 7.45 -26.34
CA PRO A 35 -0.83 7.86 -27.53
C PRO A 35 -0.62 6.94 -28.75
N ALA A 36 0.59 6.38 -28.89
CA ALA A 36 0.90 5.43 -29.95
C ALA A 36 0.13 4.11 -29.79
N GLN A 37 -0.02 3.61 -28.55
CA GLN A 37 -0.77 2.39 -28.26
C GLN A 37 -2.28 2.52 -28.48
N LEU A 38 -2.83 3.75 -28.47
CA LEU A 38 -4.25 4.03 -28.72
C LEU A 38 -4.60 4.18 -30.20
N THR A 39 -3.63 4.06 -31.12
CA THR A 39 -3.86 4.29 -32.55
C THR A 39 -4.01 2.95 -33.28
N ALA A 40 -5.19 2.74 -33.86
CA ALA A 40 -5.47 1.72 -34.87
C ALA A 40 -5.21 2.26 -36.28
N GLU A 41 -5.23 1.37 -37.30
CA GLU A 41 -4.95 1.73 -38.69
C GLU A 41 -5.78 2.92 -39.19
N ASP A 42 -7.06 3.01 -38.79
CA ASP A 42 -8.01 4.03 -39.27
C ASP A 42 -8.63 4.90 -38.15
N LYS A 43 -8.24 4.69 -36.88
CA LYS A 43 -8.91 5.32 -35.72
C LYS A 43 -7.98 5.47 -34.53
N THR A 44 -8.00 6.62 -33.87
CA THR A 44 -7.39 6.79 -32.55
C THR A 44 -8.47 6.70 -31.47
N TYR A 45 -8.18 5.95 -30.41
CA TYR A 45 -9.03 5.84 -29.23
C TYR A 45 -8.64 6.89 -28.20
N GLU A 46 -9.62 7.41 -27.45
CA GLU A 46 -9.37 8.45 -26.45
C GLU A 46 -8.79 7.89 -25.15
N SER A 47 -9.13 6.64 -24.81
CA SER A 47 -8.76 6.02 -23.54
C SER A 47 -8.69 4.50 -23.64
N GLY A 48 -8.07 3.89 -22.63
CA GLY A 48 -7.98 2.45 -22.47
C GLY A 48 -7.06 2.07 -21.31
N VAL A 49 -6.77 0.77 -21.18
CA VAL A 49 -5.84 0.23 -20.19
C VAL A 49 -4.81 -0.62 -20.89
N ALA A 50 -3.55 -0.18 -20.90
CA ALA A 50 -2.46 -0.95 -21.45
C ALA A 50 -2.09 -2.11 -20.51
N LEU A 51 -1.67 -3.23 -21.10
CA LEU A 51 -1.12 -4.39 -20.42
C LEU A 51 0.39 -4.50 -20.69
N PRO A 52 1.27 -3.84 -19.91
CA PRO A 52 2.72 -3.99 -20.08
C PRO A 52 3.20 -5.43 -19.90
N GLN A 53 2.54 -6.21 -19.04
CA GLN A 53 2.90 -7.60 -18.77
C GLN A 53 1.65 -8.42 -18.44
N VAL A 54 1.59 -9.64 -18.95
CA VAL A 54 0.56 -10.64 -18.60
C VAL A 54 1.25 -11.80 -17.88
N PHE A 55 0.74 -12.17 -16.71
CA PHE A 55 1.34 -13.22 -15.89
C PHE A 55 0.77 -14.61 -16.26
N PRO A 56 1.60 -15.66 -16.33
CA PRO A 56 1.13 -17.01 -16.67
C PRO A 56 0.13 -17.55 -15.64
N ASN A 57 -0.73 -18.49 -16.06
CA ASN A 57 -1.74 -19.14 -15.23
C ASN A 57 -2.82 -18.20 -14.65
N THR A 58 -3.04 -17.05 -15.29
CA THR A 58 -4.04 -16.06 -14.89
C THR A 58 -5.21 -15.98 -15.90
N SER A 59 -6.28 -15.27 -15.54
CA SER A 59 -7.41 -15.02 -16.43
C SER A 59 -7.00 -14.37 -17.75
N ALA A 60 -6.13 -13.37 -17.70
CA ALA A 60 -5.62 -12.70 -18.89
C ALA A 60 -4.83 -13.65 -19.80
N ALA A 61 -3.91 -14.44 -19.24
CA ALA A 61 -3.11 -15.38 -20.01
C ALA A 61 -3.96 -16.49 -20.64
N GLU A 62 -4.92 -17.05 -19.90
CA GLU A 62 -5.81 -18.11 -20.41
C GLU A 62 -6.74 -17.60 -21.52
N ALA A 63 -7.15 -16.33 -21.46
CA ALA A 63 -7.92 -15.68 -22.50
C ALA A 63 -7.08 -15.26 -23.72
N GLY A 64 -5.76 -15.46 -23.69
CA GLY A 64 -4.85 -15.12 -24.79
C GLY A 64 -4.49 -13.64 -24.89
N LEU A 65 -4.69 -12.87 -23.82
CA LEU A 65 -4.16 -11.51 -23.70
C LEU A 65 -2.62 -11.54 -23.60
N GLN A 66 -1.98 -10.50 -24.13
CA GLN A 66 -0.53 -10.42 -24.30
C GLN A 66 0.03 -9.07 -23.83
N SER A 67 1.34 -9.04 -23.60
CA SER A 67 2.06 -7.78 -23.41
C SER A 67 1.88 -6.88 -24.63
N GLY A 68 1.55 -5.61 -24.40
CA GLY A 68 1.30 -4.63 -25.45
C GLY A 68 -0.17 -4.46 -25.83
N ASP A 69 -1.07 -5.33 -25.36
CA ASP A 69 -2.52 -5.16 -25.54
C ASP A 69 -3.02 -3.90 -24.83
N VAL A 70 -4.04 -3.26 -25.42
CA VAL A 70 -4.82 -2.20 -24.77
C VAL A 70 -6.28 -2.63 -24.68
N LEU A 71 -6.80 -2.70 -23.45
CA LEU A 71 -8.21 -2.94 -23.19
C LEU A 71 -8.98 -1.62 -23.38
N LEU A 72 -9.91 -1.59 -24.33
CA LEU A 72 -10.68 -0.41 -24.70
C LEU A 72 -12.04 -0.37 -23.99
N THR A 73 -12.71 -1.50 -23.91
CA THR A 73 -14.02 -1.64 -23.26
C THR A 73 -14.07 -2.89 -22.40
N ALA A 74 -15.01 -2.94 -21.46
CA ALA A 74 -15.42 -4.14 -20.75
C ALA A 74 -16.94 -4.25 -20.79
N ASN A 75 -17.47 -5.34 -21.35
CA ASN A 75 -18.90 -5.52 -21.62
C ASN A 75 -19.51 -4.29 -22.32
N HIS A 76 -18.81 -3.77 -23.34
CA HIS A 76 -19.18 -2.58 -24.12
C HIS A 76 -19.15 -1.24 -23.36
N ILE A 77 -18.72 -1.22 -22.10
CA ILE A 77 -18.51 0.01 -21.34
C ILE A 77 -17.07 0.48 -21.57
N PRO A 78 -16.84 1.72 -22.04
CA PRO A 78 -15.50 2.25 -22.25
C PRO A 78 -14.67 2.28 -20.97
N LEU A 79 -13.42 1.84 -21.06
CA LEU A 79 -12.42 1.97 -20.01
C LEU A 79 -11.67 3.30 -20.17
N ARG A 80 -11.73 4.13 -19.15
CA ARG A 80 -11.07 5.45 -19.08
C ARG A 80 -9.63 5.35 -18.61
N GLY A 81 -9.31 4.32 -17.84
CA GLY A 81 -7.95 4.07 -17.39
C GLY A 81 -7.83 2.93 -16.36
N PRO A 82 -6.62 2.70 -15.84
CA PRO A 82 -6.35 1.60 -14.89
C PRO A 82 -7.27 1.55 -13.68
N GLN A 83 -7.76 2.71 -13.22
CA GLN A 83 -8.68 2.85 -12.08
C GLN A 83 -10.01 2.10 -12.26
N ASP A 84 -10.42 1.82 -13.50
CA ASP A 84 -11.70 1.15 -13.79
C ASP A 84 -11.64 -0.37 -13.60
N ILE A 85 -10.43 -0.96 -13.62
CA ILE A 85 -10.25 -2.42 -13.55
C ILE A 85 -10.62 -2.97 -12.18
N GLY A 86 -10.28 -2.27 -11.09
CA GLY A 86 -10.60 -2.69 -9.72
C GLY A 86 -12.11 -2.84 -9.48
N PRO A 87 -12.92 -1.77 -9.71
CA PRO A 87 -14.38 -1.84 -9.61
C PRO A 87 -15.00 -2.87 -10.56
N LEU A 88 -14.47 -3.04 -11.77
CA LEU A 88 -14.91 -4.06 -12.71
C LEU A 88 -14.73 -5.47 -12.12
N LEU A 89 -13.53 -5.80 -11.62
CA LEU A 89 -13.26 -7.10 -11.00
C LEU A 89 -14.15 -7.34 -9.79
N LYS A 90 -14.35 -6.33 -8.94
CA LYS A 90 -15.18 -6.41 -7.74
C LYS A 90 -16.66 -6.62 -8.06
N SER A 91 -17.19 -5.92 -9.07
CA SER A 91 -18.60 -6.00 -9.46
C SER A 91 -18.97 -7.28 -10.20
N GLN A 92 -18.07 -7.77 -11.06
CA GLN A 92 -18.30 -8.98 -11.85
C GLN A 92 -18.01 -10.25 -11.05
N GLY A 93 -16.97 -10.23 -10.21
CA GLY A 93 -16.62 -11.32 -9.31
C GLY A 93 -16.00 -12.54 -9.99
N VAL A 94 -15.57 -13.49 -9.14
CA VAL A 94 -15.01 -14.78 -9.57
C VAL A 94 -16.16 -15.58 -10.16
N GLY A 95 -16.08 -15.96 -11.44
CA GLY A 95 -17.29 -16.50 -12.06
C GLY A 95 -17.65 -15.86 -13.39
N ALA A 96 -17.33 -14.58 -13.52
CA ALA A 96 -17.80 -13.82 -14.65
C ALA A 96 -16.99 -14.10 -15.91
N ASP A 97 -17.70 -14.12 -17.02
CA ASP A 97 -17.16 -13.91 -18.36
C ASP A 97 -17.34 -12.43 -18.72
N VAL A 98 -16.23 -11.74 -18.96
CA VAL A 98 -16.22 -10.34 -19.37
C VAL A 98 -15.63 -10.23 -20.76
N VAL A 99 -16.36 -9.59 -21.67
CA VAL A 99 -15.89 -9.35 -23.04
C VAL A 99 -15.14 -8.04 -23.05
N PHE A 100 -13.85 -8.09 -23.39
CA PHE A 100 -13.04 -6.91 -23.62
C PHE A 100 -12.87 -6.67 -25.12
N ASP A 101 -13.07 -5.42 -25.57
CA ASP A 101 -12.50 -4.99 -26.85
C ASP A 101 -11.01 -4.72 -26.64
N VAL A 102 -10.15 -5.43 -27.36
CA VAL A 102 -8.70 -5.38 -27.22
C VAL A 102 -8.09 -4.82 -28.49
N LEU A 103 -7.31 -3.76 -28.35
CA LEU A 103 -6.46 -3.23 -29.41
C LEU A 103 -5.07 -3.88 -29.32
N ARG A 104 -4.70 -4.62 -30.36
CA ARG A 104 -3.39 -5.27 -30.51
C ARG A 104 -2.84 -4.95 -31.89
N GLU A 105 -1.66 -4.33 -31.94
CA GLU A 105 -0.96 -4.01 -33.20
C GLU A 105 -1.87 -3.32 -34.23
N GLY A 106 -2.67 -2.37 -33.77
CA GLY A 106 -3.58 -1.58 -34.62
C GLY A 106 -4.90 -2.24 -34.99
N LYS A 107 -5.16 -3.49 -34.55
CA LYS A 107 -6.40 -4.23 -34.81
C LYS A 107 -7.21 -4.43 -33.54
N VAL A 108 -8.53 -4.27 -33.65
CA VAL A 108 -9.45 -4.51 -32.54
C VAL A 108 -10.12 -5.87 -32.67
N SER A 109 -10.12 -6.63 -31.58
CA SER A 109 -10.84 -7.89 -31.46
C SER A 109 -11.55 -7.99 -30.10
N ALA A 110 -12.64 -8.74 -30.06
CA ALA A 110 -13.31 -9.07 -28.81
C ALA A 110 -12.66 -10.31 -28.17
N VAL A 111 -12.28 -10.20 -26.90
CA VAL A 111 -11.70 -11.29 -26.10
C VAL A 111 -12.55 -11.51 -24.86
N THR A 112 -13.11 -12.71 -24.71
CA THR A 112 -13.83 -13.10 -23.49
C THR A 112 -12.84 -13.58 -22.45
N VAL A 113 -12.82 -12.92 -21.29
CA VAL A 113 -11.97 -13.24 -20.16
C VAL A 113 -12.81 -13.80 -19.03
N ARG A 114 -12.53 -15.05 -18.63
CA ARG A 114 -13.14 -15.68 -17.46
C ARG A 114 -12.36 -15.30 -16.20
N PHE A 115 -12.97 -14.56 -15.28
CA PHE A 115 -12.31 -14.14 -14.05
C PHE A 115 -12.12 -15.30 -13.06
N LYS A 116 -10.86 -15.50 -12.66
CA LYS A 116 -10.41 -16.51 -11.69
C LYS A 116 -10.16 -15.87 -10.33
N GLU A 117 -10.12 -16.72 -9.30
CA GLU A 117 -9.67 -16.29 -7.98
C GLU A 117 -8.23 -15.77 -8.04
N ALA A 118 -7.96 -14.71 -7.27
CA ALA A 118 -6.60 -14.31 -6.96
C ALA A 118 -5.87 -15.50 -6.29
N PRO A 119 -4.70 -15.92 -6.82
CA PRO A 119 -3.94 -17.02 -6.25
C PRO A 119 -3.56 -16.72 -4.81
N ARG A 120 -3.44 -17.77 -4.00
CA ARG A 120 -2.88 -17.66 -2.65
C ARG A 120 -1.37 -17.75 -2.74
N GLU A 121 -0.69 -17.00 -1.89
CA GLU A 121 0.73 -17.14 -1.67
C GLU A 121 1.05 -18.53 -1.07
N THR A 122 2.17 -19.13 -1.48
CA THR A 122 2.66 -20.41 -0.97
C THR A 122 4.16 -20.37 -0.74
N SER A 123 4.66 -21.08 0.26
CA SER A 123 6.09 -21.22 0.55
C SER A 123 6.40 -22.63 1.09
N ALA A 124 7.60 -23.14 0.79
CA ALA A 124 8.14 -24.37 1.38
C ALA A 124 8.96 -24.10 2.66
N GLU A 125 9.30 -22.83 2.91
CA GLU A 125 10.22 -22.41 3.96
C GLU A 125 9.50 -22.04 5.27
N PHE A 126 8.27 -21.54 5.15
CA PHE A 126 7.43 -21.06 6.25
C PHE A 126 5.95 -21.21 5.89
N GLU A 127 5.07 -21.11 6.87
CA GLU A 127 3.62 -21.19 6.67
C GLU A 127 3.06 -19.81 6.30
N ILE A 128 2.12 -19.78 5.35
CA ILE A 128 1.39 -18.57 4.97
C ILE A 128 -0.08 -18.81 5.26
N ILE A 129 -0.65 -17.93 6.08
CA ILE A 129 -1.98 -18.11 6.66
C ILE A 129 -2.86 -16.94 6.21
N TYR A 130 -3.95 -17.28 5.53
CA TYR A 130 -4.98 -16.32 5.12
C TYR A 130 -6.12 -16.36 6.12
N GLU A 131 -6.32 -15.25 6.83
CA GLU A 131 -7.27 -15.10 7.92
C GLU A 131 -8.14 -13.86 7.72
N SER A 132 -9.09 -13.66 8.62
CA SER A 132 -9.94 -12.47 8.65
C SER A 132 -10.04 -11.88 10.05
N ALA A 133 -10.28 -10.57 10.15
CA ALA A 133 -10.68 -9.90 11.38
C ALA A 133 -12.00 -9.19 11.14
N ASN A 134 -12.95 -9.28 12.08
CA ASN A 134 -14.14 -8.45 12.05
C ASN A 134 -13.80 -7.08 12.63
N ILE A 135 -13.96 -6.03 11.83
CA ILE A 135 -13.72 -4.63 12.18
C ILE A 135 -14.98 -3.86 11.79
N ASP A 136 -15.69 -3.33 12.78
CA ASP A 136 -16.95 -2.59 12.59
C ASP A 136 -18.00 -3.33 11.75
N GLY A 137 -18.08 -4.66 11.90
CA GLY A 137 -19.04 -5.49 11.19
C GLY A 137 -18.57 -5.94 9.79
N PHE A 138 -17.38 -5.54 9.35
CA PHE A 138 -16.80 -5.94 8.07
C PHE A 138 -15.57 -6.82 8.26
N LEU A 139 -15.42 -7.83 7.40
CA LEU A 139 -14.24 -8.68 7.43
C LEU A 139 -13.06 -8.02 6.71
N ARG A 140 -11.95 -7.89 7.42
CA ARG A 140 -10.64 -7.43 6.94
C ARG A 140 -9.72 -8.61 6.70
N ARG A 141 -9.09 -8.68 5.52
CA ARG A 141 -8.13 -9.74 5.20
C ARG A 141 -6.84 -9.56 5.98
N LEU A 142 -6.42 -10.63 6.66
CA LEU A 142 -5.08 -10.77 7.24
C LEU A 142 -4.27 -11.78 6.43
N ILE A 143 -3.01 -11.47 6.17
CA ILE A 143 -2.05 -12.39 5.57
C ILE A 143 -0.87 -12.48 6.53
N LEU A 144 -0.74 -13.64 7.16
CA LEU A 144 0.24 -13.89 8.20
C LEU A 144 1.30 -14.84 7.64
N THR A 145 2.56 -14.61 7.99
CA THR A 145 3.60 -15.61 7.77
C THR A 145 4.11 -16.10 9.11
N LYS A 146 4.27 -17.41 9.23
CA LYS A 146 4.68 -18.07 10.47
C LYS A 146 5.97 -18.86 10.22
N PRO A 147 7.07 -18.55 10.91
CA PRO A 147 8.29 -19.36 10.87
C PRO A 147 8.02 -20.80 11.31
N LYS A 148 8.87 -21.75 10.89
CA LYS A 148 8.76 -23.15 11.35
C LYS A 148 8.95 -23.22 12.88
N GLY A 149 8.13 -24.03 13.54
CA GLY A 149 8.14 -24.23 14.99
C GLY A 149 6.88 -23.69 15.69
N ASP A 150 6.87 -23.82 17.02
CA ASP A 150 5.68 -23.54 17.83
C ASP A 150 5.57 -22.06 18.29
N GLY A 151 6.68 -21.31 18.22
CA GLY A 151 6.75 -19.93 18.70
C GLY A 151 6.89 -19.83 20.24
N PRO A 152 6.51 -18.70 20.87
CA PRO A 152 5.97 -17.51 20.24
C PRO A 152 7.07 -16.69 19.54
N PHE A 153 6.79 -16.24 18.32
CA PHE A 153 7.73 -15.49 17.48
C PHE A 153 7.56 -13.99 17.66
N PRO A 154 8.65 -13.19 17.65
CA PRO A 154 8.53 -11.73 17.55
C PRO A 154 7.78 -11.36 16.27
N VAL A 155 7.06 -10.24 16.28
CA VAL A 155 6.10 -9.90 15.21
C VAL A 155 6.59 -8.67 14.44
N VAL A 156 6.49 -8.67 13.12
CA VAL A 156 6.63 -7.47 12.29
C VAL A 156 5.29 -7.18 11.62
N VAL A 157 4.74 -5.99 11.86
CA VAL A 157 3.50 -5.53 11.23
C VAL A 157 3.84 -4.51 10.15
N LEU A 158 3.37 -4.75 8.92
CA LEU A 158 3.48 -3.79 7.83
C LEU A 158 2.47 -2.66 8.01
N MET A 159 2.97 -1.42 7.95
CA MET A 159 2.18 -0.21 7.76
C MET A 159 2.59 0.38 6.41
N GLY A 160 1.68 0.27 5.42
CA GLY A 160 1.95 0.65 4.04
C GLY A 160 1.92 2.16 3.79
N GLY A 161 2.32 2.55 2.60
CA GLY A 161 2.26 3.92 2.10
C GLY A 161 0.85 4.40 1.72
N LEU A 162 0.83 5.62 1.18
CA LEU A 162 -0.37 6.31 0.71
C LEU A 162 -0.99 5.59 -0.50
N GLY A 163 -2.32 5.68 -0.61
CA GLY A 163 -3.07 5.16 -1.76
C GLY A 163 -3.67 3.78 -1.55
N CYS A 164 -4.59 3.42 -2.44
CA CYS A 164 -5.37 2.19 -2.39
C CYS A 164 -4.73 1.10 -3.26
N TYR A 165 -3.99 0.20 -2.61
CA TYR A 165 -3.38 -0.96 -3.25
C TYR A 165 -3.48 -2.18 -2.34
N SER A 166 -3.54 -3.36 -2.94
CA SER A 166 -3.62 -4.63 -2.22
C SER A 166 -2.24 -5.05 -1.73
N VAL A 167 -2.17 -5.56 -0.49
CA VAL A 167 -0.95 -6.16 0.10
C VAL A 167 -0.86 -7.67 -0.14
N ASP A 168 -1.88 -8.22 -0.82
CA ASP A 168 -2.03 -9.61 -1.23
C ASP A 168 -1.61 -9.79 -2.69
N VAL A 169 -0.30 -9.76 -2.93
CA VAL A 169 0.27 -9.90 -4.27
C VAL A 169 1.08 -11.19 -4.31
N ALA A 170 0.51 -12.23 -4.92
CA ALA A 170 1.18 -13.54 -4.99
C ALA A 170 2.24 -13.60 -6.11
N PRO A 171 3.30 -14.42 -5.94
CA PRO A 171 4.24 -14.71 -7.02
C PRO A 171 3.53 -15.24 -8.28
N PRO A 172 4.07 -15.00 -9.50
CA PRO A 172 5.38 -14.40 -9.78
C PRO A 172 5.38 -12.87 -9.83
N GLN A 173 4.28 -12.21 -9.46
CA GLN A 173 4.19 -10.75 -9.48
C GLN A 173 5.20 -10.17 -8.47
N PRO A 174 6.02 -9.19 -8.88
CA PRO A 174 7.04 -8.64 -8.01
C PRO A 174 6.40 -7.69 -6.98
N PHE A 175 6.76 -7.82 -5.70
CA PHE A 175 6.16 -7.02 -4.63
C PHE A 175 7.08 -6.91 -3.41
N ALA A 176 7.77 -5.77 -3.27
CA ALA A 176 8.81 -5.56 -2.27
C ALA A 176 8.37 -5.86 -0.83
N TYR A 177 7.17 -5.41 -0.43
CA TYR A 177 6.69 -5.66 0.93
C TYR A 177 6.60 -7.15 1.25
N ARG A 178 6.04 -7.98 0.35
CA ARG A 178 5.98 -9.43 0.56
C ARG A 178 7.38 -10.01 0.69
N ASP A 179 8.27 -9.66 -0.24
CA ASP A 179 9.60 -10.27 -0.30
C ASP A 179 10.45 -9.90 0.92
N ILE A 180 10.39 -8.65 1.39
CA ILE A 180 11.02 -8.18 2.63
C ILE A 180 10.44 -8.92 3.86
N LEU A 181 9.12 -9.06 3.95
CA LEU A 181 8.49 -9.77 5.07
C LEU A 181 8.77 -11.27 5.05
N TYR A 182 8.92 -11.87 3.87
CA TYR A 182 9.42 -13.24 3.76
C TYR A 182 10.83 -13.37 4.33
N ASP A 183 11.72 -12.41 4.05
CA ASP A 183 13.06 -12.40 4.64
C ASP A 183 13.03 -12.25 6.16
N PHE A 184 12.13 -11.43 6.72
CA PHE A 184 11.87 -11.41 8.16
C PHE A 184 11.41 -12.78 8.69
N THR A 185 10.53 -13.46 7.95
CA THR A 185 10.04 -14.79 8.33
C THR A 185 11.14 -15.84 8.35
N ARG A 186 12.02 -15.82 7.33
CA ARG A 186 13.22 -16.65 7.28
C ARG A 186 14.17 -16.38 8.46
N ASN A 187 14.12 -15.18 9.02
CA ASN A 187 14.91 -14.75 10.17
C ASN A 187 14.15 -14.82 11.51
N GLY A 188 13.06 -15.60 11.58
CA GLY A 188 12.41 -15.98 12.83
C GLY A 188 11.34 -15.00 13.33
N PHE A 189 10.89 -14.05 12.50
CA PHE A 189 9.78 -13.16 12.83
C PHE A 189 8.48 -13.68 12.23
N ALA A 190 7.39 -13.68 13.00
CA ALA A 190 6.06 -13.69 12.41
C ALA A 190 5.84 -12.37 11.68
N THR A 191 5.22 -12.38 10.49
CA THR A 191 4.86 -11.12 9.82
C THR A 191 3.37 -11.01 9.57
N VAL A 192 2.88 -9.77 9.56
CA VAL A 192 1.46 -9.45 9.45
C VAL A 192 1.28 -8.39 8.37
N ARG A 193 0.46 -8.72 7.38
CA ARG A 193 -0.13 -7.77 6.43
C ARG A 193 -1.62 -7.72 6.65
N ILE A 194 -2.14 -6.51 6.77
CA ILE A 194 -3.56 -6.21 6.95
C ILE A 194 -3.96 -5.40 5.73
N GLU A 195 -4.93 -5.88 4.97
CA GLU A 195 -5.49 -5.11 3.85
C GLU A 195 -6.14 -3.82 4.35
N LYS A 196 -6.30 -2.82 3.47
CA LYS A 196 -7.09 -1.61 3.78
C LYS A 196 -8.59 -1.87 3.62
N THR A 197 -9.44 -0.90 3.93
CA THR A 197 -10.88 -1.08 3.68
C THR A 197 -11.29 -1.17 2.22
N GLY A 198 -12.21 -2.10 1.94
CA GLY A 198 -12.66 -2.43 0.60
C GLY A 198 -11.58 -2.93 -0.37
N MET A 199 -10.35 -3.17 0.11
CA MET A 199 -9.19 -3.58 -0.69
C MET A 199 -8.91 -5.08 -0.62
N GLY A 200 -8.35 -5.59 -1.72
CA GLY A 200 -8.06 -7.00 -1.86
C GLY A 200 -9.36 -7.81 -1.72
N ASP A 201 -9.36 -8.76 -0.79
CA ASP A 201 -10.56 -9.52 -0.47
C ASP A 201 -11.47 -8.79 0.52
N SER A 202 -10.97 -7.76 1.20
CA SER A 202 -11.64 -7.19 2.36
C SER A 202 -12.94 -6.47 2.03
N GLN A 203 -13.86 -6.54 2.98
CA GLN A 203 -15.17 -5.89 2.91
C GLN A 203 -15.10 -4.43 3.39
N GLY A 204 -16.26 -3.77 3.45
CA GLY A 204 -16.39 -2.38 3.89
C GLY A 204 -16.29 -1.36 2.76
N GLU A 205 -16.43 -0.09 3.14
CA GLU A 205 -16.29 1.04 2.24
C GLU A 205 -14.91 1.03 1.55
N PRO A 206 -14.81 1.49 0.29
CA PRO A 206 -13.52 1.60 -0.39
C PRO A 206 -12.57 2.52 0.37
N CYS A 207 -11.30 2.15 0.50
CA CYS A 207 -10.28 3.00 1.14
C CYS A 207 -10.14 4.38 0.51
N SER A 208 -10.55 4.55 -0.76
CA SER A 208 -10.54 5.84 -1.44
C SER A 208 -11.62 6.80 -0.93
N GLN A 209 -12.48 6.35 -0.02
CA GLN A 209 -13.53 7.12 0.64
C GLN A 209 -13.28 7.28 2.14
N GLN A 210 -12.13 6.84 2.64
CA GLN A 210 -11.82 6.87 4.06
C GLN A 210 -10.93 8.04 4.42
N SER A 211 -11.08 8.51 5.66
CA SER A 211 -10.14 9.43 6.28
C SER A 211 -8.86 8.71 6.73
N PHE A 212 -7.86 9.46 7.19
CA PHE A 212 -6.61 8.89 7.69
C PHE A 212 -6.85 8.16 9.01
N PHE A 213 -7.66 8.74 9.89
CA PHE A 213 -7.98 8.13 11.17
C PHE A 213 -8.90 6.91 11.03
N ASP A 214 -9.81 6.87 10.06
CA ASP A 214 -10.62 5.66 9.78
C ASP A 214 -9.73 4.49 9.34
N GLU A 215 -8.81 4.70 8.40
CA GLU A 215 -7.87 3.66 7.96
C GLU A 215 -6.91 3.25 9.08
N THR A 216 -6.44 4.22 9.88
CA THR A 216 -5.58 3.95 11.04
C THR A 216 -6.33 3.14 12.10
N HIS A 217 -7.60 3.45 12.36
CA HIS A 217 -8.45 2.67 13.25
C HIS A 217 -8.59 1.22 12.77
N GLY A 218 -8.88 1.02 11.48
CA GLY A 218 -8.97 -0.32 10.89
C GLY A 218 -7.66 -1.11 11.01
N LEU A 219 -6.51 -0.46 10.84
CA LEU A 219 -5.21 -1.08 11.08
C LEU A 219 -5.03 -1.46 12.57
N THR A 220 -5.32 -0.54 13.49
CA THR A 220 -5.23 -0.73 14.95
C THR A 220 -6.08 -1.92 15.41
N GLU A 221 -7.36 -1.99 15.01
CA GLU A 221 -8.24 -3.11 15.37
C GLU A 221 -7.81 -4.42 14.72
N GLY A 222 -7.29 -4.36 13.49
CA GLY A 222 -6.66 -5.49 12.84
C GLY A 222 -5.48 -6.05 13.65
N ILE A 223 -4.62 -5.18 14.20
CA ILE A 223 -3.50 -5.56 15.08
C ILE A 223 -4.03 -6.15 16.40
N LYS A 224 -5.03 -5.55 17.04
CA LYS A 224 -5.65 -6.08 18.27
C LYS A 224 -6.22 -7.49 18.05
N SER A 225 -6.78 -7.76 16.87
CA SER A 225 -7.33 -9.08 16.53
C SER A 225 -6.28 -10.21 16.57
N LEU A 226 -4.99 -9.88 16.55
CA LEU A 226 -3.90 -10.85 16.61
C LEU A 226 -3.80 -11.57 17.97
N ASP A 227 -4.53 -11.12 19.00
CA ASP A 227 -4.50 -11.71 20.34
C ASP A 227 -4.86 -13.19 20.41
N ARG A 228 -5.59 -13.67 19.40
CA ARG A 228 -5.97 -15.07 19.22
C ARG A 228 -4.80 -15.96 18.79
N PHE A 229 -3.74 -15.42 18.19
CA PHE A 229 -2.59 -16.19 17.71
C PHE A 229 -1.52 -16.34 18.78
N LYS A 230 -1.60 -17.43 19.57
CA LYS A 230 -0.66 -17.67 20.69
C LYS A 230 0.79 -17.92 20.28
N TRP A 231 1.04 -18.21 19.01
CA TRP A 231 2.37 -18.34 18.43
C TRP A 231 3.02 -16.99 18.06
N MET A 232 2.32 -15.86 18.29
CA MET A 232 2.86 -14.51 18.14
C MET A 232 3.17 -13.89 19.51
N ASP A 233 4.40 -13.41 19.67
CA ASP A 233 4.85 -12.63 20.81
C ASP A 233 4.69 -11.13 20.55
N LYS A 234 3.52 -10.60 20.90
CA LYS A 234 3.20 -9.18 20.67
C LYS A 234 3.97 -8.23 21.58
N SER A 235 4.57 -8.72 22.67
CA SER A 235 5.48 -7.89 23.48
C SER A 235 6.79 -7.58 22.73
N ARG A 236 7.13 -8.39 21.73
CA ARG A 236 8.26 -8.21 20.80
C ARG A 236 7.78 -7.85 19.40
N MET A 237 6.78 -6.97 19.32
CA MET A 237 6.23 -6.48 18.06
C MET A 237 7.03 -5.28 17.54
N ILE A 238 7.27 -5.25 16.24
CA ILE A 238 7.91 -4.17 15.51
C ILE A 238 6.93 -3.61 14.48
N TYR A 239 6.83 -2.28 14.40
CA TYR A 239 6.13 -1.61 13.31
C TYR A 239 7.10 -1.33 12.17
N PHE A 240 6.78 -1.85 10.98
CA PHE A 240 7.49 -1.58 9.74
C PHE A 240 6.65 -0.56 8.96
N GLY A 241 6.93 0.72 9.16
CA GLY A 241 6.22 1.82 8.53
C GLY A 241 6.96 2.36 7.32
N HIS A 242 6.37 2.24 6.13
CA HIS A 242 6.93 2.79 4.90
C HIS A 242 6.08 3.96 4.39
N SER A 243 6.73 5.06 4.01
CA SER A 243 6.07 6.26 3.48
C SER A 243 5.01 6.74 4.48
N MET A 244 3.73 6.81 4.10
CA MET A 244 2.63 7.14 5.02
C MET A 244 2.61 6.27 6.29
N GLY A 245 3.04 5.00 6.20
CA GLY A 245 3.13 4.11 7.35
C GLY A 245 4.09 4.59 8.44
N GLY A 246 5.06 5.45 8.10
CA GLY A 246 5.92 6.12 9.09
C GLY A 246 5.18 7.19 9.89
N LEU A 247 4.15 7.83 9.33
CA LEU A 247 3.25 8.75 10.04
C LEU A 247 2.19 7.96 10.83
N THR A 248 1.68 6.87 10.27
CA THR A 248 0.71 5.98 10.94
C THR A 248 1.30 5.28 12.16
N SER A 249 2.59 4.89 12.12
CA SER A 249 3.27 4.17 13.21
C SER A 249 3.16 4.83 14.58
N PRO A 250 3.55 6.11 14.78
CA PRO A 250 3.44 6.76 16.08
C PRO A 250 1.99 7.07 16.49
N VAL A 251 1.03 7.08 15.56
CA VAL A 251 -0.41 7.21 15.87
C VAL A 251 -0.94 5.90 16.45
N VAL A 252 -0.71 4.77 15.77
CA VAL A 252 -1.09 3.43 16.27
C VAL A 252 -0.41 3.11 17.60
N TYR A 253 0.84 3.55 17.77
CA TYR A 253 1.61 3.35 19.00
C TYR A 253 0.91 3.92 20.25
N GLN A 254 0.09 4.97 20.12
CA GLN A 254 -0.65 5.55 21.24
C GLN A 254 -1.65 4.56 21.85
N ASP A 255 -2.22 3.67 21.03
CA ASP A 255 -3.16 2.65 21.46
C ASP A 255 -2.48 1.32 21.76
N ILE A 256 -1.43 0.98 20.99
CA ILE A 256 -0.75 -0.30 21.05
C ILE A 256 0.77 -0.07 21.05
N PRO A 257 1.41 0.05 22.23
CA PRO A 257 2.85 0.14 22.31
C PRO A 257 3.55 -1.10 21.71
N CYS A 258 4.70 -0.89 21.11
CA CYS A 258 5.50 -1.93 20.46
C CYS A 258 6.97 -1.89 20.91
N ALA A 259 7.73 -2.95 20.63
CA ALA A 259 9.15 -3.07 21.00
C ALA A 259 10.09 -2.23 20.12
N GLY A 260 9.59 -1.71 18.99
CA GLY A 260 10.36 -0.80 18.15
C GLY A 260 9.62 -0.39 16.88
N ILE A 261 10.03 0.74 16.30
CA ILE A 261 9.47 1.26 15.05
C ILE A 261 10.59 1.41 14.03
N VAL A 262 10.36 0.96 12.81
CA VAL A 262 11.21 1.22 11.64
C VAL A 262 10.40 2.10 10.69
N ALA A 263 10.77 3.37 10.60
CA ALA A 263 10.11 4.37 9.76
C ALA A 263 10.97 4.66 8.53
N ILE A 264 10.50 4.25 7.36
CA ILE A 264 11.27 4.22 6.12
C ILE A 264 10.67 5.18 5.11
N ALA A 265 11.52 5.98 4.46
CA ALA A 265 11.16 6.84 3.35
C ALA A 265 9.89 7.66 3.66
N THR A 266 9.86 8.28 4.83
CA THR A 266 8.68 8.96 5.39
C THR A 266 8.97 10.45 5.61
N SER A 267 7.94 11.24 5.91
CA SER A 267 8.14 12.63 6.30
C SER A 267 8.25 12.78 7.81
N GLY A 268 9.20 13.59 8.24
CA GLY A 268 9.35 14.02 9.64
C GLY A 268 8.80 15.40 9.94
N ILE A 269 8.38 16.13 8.91
CA ILE A 269 7.91 17.52 8.99
C ILE A 269 6.41 17.58 8.69
N ASP A 270 5.83 18.75 8.91
CA ASP A 270 4.42 19.03 8.59
C ASP A 270 4.13 18.73 7.11
N TRP A 271 3.00 18.08 6.82
CA TRP A 271 2.65 17.65 5.46
C TRP A 271 2.61 18.82 4.46
N LYS A 272 2.19 20.01 4.91
CA LYS A 272 2.11 21.21 4.05
C LYS A 272 3.51 21.68 3.66
N GLU A 273 4.48 21.59 4.58
CA GLU A 273 5.87 21.90 4.27
C GLU A 273 6.50 20.82 3.38
N TYR A 274 6.25 19.55 3.70
CA TYR A 274 6.67 18.39 2.91
C TYR A 274 6.22 18.52 1.46
N GLU A 275 4.95 18.81 1.23
CA GLU A 275 4.37 18.85 -0.11
C GLU A 275 5.00 19.94 -0.96
N MET A 276 5.20 21.15 -0.42
CA MET A 276 5.89 22.23 -1.13
C MET A 276 7.35 21.87 -1.49
N LYS A 277 8.07 21.19 -0.59
CA LYS A 277 9.45 20.74 -0.85
C LYS A 277 9.49 19.65 -1.90
N ASN A 278 8.61 18.65 -1.78
CA ASN A 278 8.55 17.51 -2.68
C ASN A 278 8.12 17.93 -4.10
N THR A 279 7.07 18.75 -4.22
CA THR A 279 6.64 19.29 -5.52
C THR A 279 7.78 20.03 -6.22
N ARG A 280 8.48 20.93 -5.52
CA ARG A 280 9.62 21.64 -6.10
C ARG A 280 10.71 20.67 -6.57
N ARG A 281 11.08 19.69 -5.74
CA ARG A 281 12.09 18.68 -6.05
C ARG A 281 11.74 17.92 -7.33
N GLN A 282 10.50 17.43 -7.44
CA GLN A 282 10.07 16.65 -8.60
C GLN A 282 9.97 17.50 -9.87
N LEU A 283 9.52 18.76 -9.78
CA LEU A 283 9.49 19.66 -10.94
C LEU A 283 10.89 19.99 -11.46
N VAL A 284 11.88 20.16 -10.55
CA VAL A 284 13.29 20.33 -10.93
C VAL A 284 13.81 19.08 -11.64
N LEU A 285 13.52 17.88 -11.12
CA LEU A 285 13.91 16.61 -11.76
C LEU A 285 13.24 16.43 -13.13
N ALA A 286 11.99 16.88 -13.27
CA ALA A 286 11.27 16.89 -14.54
C ALA A 286 11.81 17.93 -15.55
N GLY A 287 12.79 18.76 -15.18
CA GLY A 287 13.38 19.77 -16.06
C GLY A 287 12.45 20.96 -16.32
N VAL A 288 11.46 21.19 -15.46
CA VAL A 288 10.54 22.33 -15.60
C VAL A 288 11.33 23.64 -15.39
N PRO A 289 11.18 24.66 -16.24
CA PRO A 289 11.84 25.95 -16.07
C PRO A 289 11.55 26.57 -14.69
N TYR A 290 12.58 27.14 -14.04
CA TYR A 290 12.46 27.64 -12.65
C TYR A 290 11.38 28.71 -12.46
N ASP A 291 11.17 29.58 -13.44
CA ASP A 291 10.08 30.56 -13.45
C ASP A 291 8.69 29.88 -13.48
N SER A 292 8.55 28.81 -14.26
CA SER A 292 7.33 27.98 -14.29
C SER A 292 7.12 27.21 -12.99
N ILE A 293 8.20 26.76 -12.34
CA ILE A 293 8.13 26.12 -11.02
C ILE A 293 7.55 27.08 -9.99
N GLU A 294 8.05 28.32 -9.91
CA GLU A 294 7.54 29.27 -8.92
C GLU A 294 6.07 29.67 -9.18
N ILE A 295 5.64 29.73 -10.44
CA ILE A 295 4.22 29.91 -10.79
C ILE A 295 3.37 28.73 -10.31
N TYR A 296 3.83 27.50 -10.57
CA TYR A 296 3.14 26.30 -10.11
C TYR A 296 3.03 26.27 -8.58
N LEU A 297 4.11 26.58 -7.88
CA LEU A 297 4.16 26.54 -6.43
C LEU A 297 3.29 27.61 -5.78
N ASP A 298 3.15 28.81 -6.36
CA ASP A 298 2.18 29.80 -5.90
C ASP A 298 0.73 29.30 -6.02
N ARG A 299 0.39 28.68 -7.17
CA ARG A 299 -0.93 28.07 -7.39
C ARG A 299 -1.18 26.91 -6.42
N LYS A 300 -0.19 26.03 -6.24
CA LYS A 300 -0.23 24.90 -5.33
C LYS A 300 -0.40 25.36 -3.88
N TYR A 301 0.30 26.41 -3.46
CA TYR A 301 0.13 27.00 -2.13
C TYR A 301 -1.30 27.49 -1.88
N LYS A 302 -1.92 28.15 -2.86
CA LYS A 302 -3.34 28.56 -2.78
C LYS A 302 -4.26 27.35 -2.62
N ALA A 303 -4.12 26.34 -3.47
CA ALA A 303 -4.91 25.11 -3.37
C ALA A 303 -4.76 24.44 -2.01
N MET A 304 -3.51 24.34 -1.52
CA MET A 304 -3.19 23.77 -0.21
C MET A 304 -3.76 24.58 0.95
N HIS A 305 -3.74 25.92 0.88
CA HIS A 305 -4.38 26.76 1.89
C HIS A 305 -5.90 26.47 1.97
N GLU A 306 -6.57 26.45 0.82
CA GLU A 306 -8.00 26.21 0.75
C GLU A 306 -8.41 24.82 1.27
N ILE A 307 -7.66 23.78 0.90
CA ILE A 307 -7.99 22.41 1.31
C ILE A 307 -7.49 22.06 2.72
N PHE A 308 -6.28 22.47 3.11
CA PHE A 308 -5.64 22.03 4.37
C PHE A 308 -5.72 23.03 5.52
N VAL A 309 -6.01 24.31 5.26
CA VAL A 309 -6.13 25.33 6.33
C VAL A 309 -7.58 25.76 6.50
N GLU A 310 -8.28 26.03 5.40
CA GLU A 310 -9.70 26.39 5.43
C GLU A 310 -10.63 25.17 5.43
N HIS A 311 -10.07 23.96 5.29
CA HIS A 311 -10.78 22.68 5.25
C HIS A 311 -11.94 22.62 4.26
N LYS A 312 -11.85 23.34 3.12
CA LYS A 312 -12.88 23.31 2.07
C LYS A 312 -12.84 21.99 1.32
N THR A 313 -14.00 21.55 0.83
CA THR A 313 -14.08 20.39 -0.07
C THR A 313 -13.58 20.78 -1.47
N PRO A 314 -13.07 19.83 -2.27
CA PRO A 314 -12.69 20.11 -3.66
C PRO A 314 -13.79 20.80 -4.48
N GLU A 315 -15.07 20.41 -4.27
CA GLU A 315 -16.20 21.03 -4.96
C GLU A 315 -16.37 22.51 -4.59
N GLN A 316 -16.20 22.86 -3.32
CA GLN A 316 -16.28 24.25 -2.86
C GLN A 316 -15.14 25.09 -3.43
N ILE A 317 -13.94 24.53 -3.50
CA ILE A 317 -12.77 25.22 -4.06
C ILE A 317 -12.96 25.45 -5.55
N LEU A 318 -13.34 24.41 -6.29
CA LEU A 318 -13.50 24.47 -7.75
C LEU A 318 -14.71 25.29 -8.21
N ALA A 319 -15.72 25.48 -7.35
CA ALA A 319 -16.81 26.41 -7.61
C ALA A 319 -16.33 27.88 -7.63
N VAL A 320 -15.23 28.20 -6.92
CA VAL A 320 -14.65 29.54 -6.86
C VAL A 320 -13.50 29.68 -7.86
N ASP A 321 -12.58 28.72 -7.90
CA ASP A 321 -11.43 28.71 -8.79
C ASP A 321 -11.24 27.34 -9.45
N PRO A 322 -11.85 27.12 -10.63
CA PRO A 322 -11.69 25.89 -11.39
C PRO A 322 -10.25 25.59 -11.83
N THR A 323 -9.35 26.57 -11.80
CA THR A 323 -7.97 26.40 -12.26
C THR A 323 -7.12 25.55 -11.30
N LEU A 324 -7.62 25.31 -10.09
CA LEU A 324 -6.95 24.52 -9.05
C LEU A 324 -7.21 23.01 -9.16
N ALA A 325 -7.94 22.55 -10.18
CA ALA A 325 -8.35 21.15 -10.32
C ALA A 325 -7.18 20.16 -10.29
N GLU A 326 -6.08 20.47 -10.98
CA GLU A 326 -4.89 19.61 -11.00
C GLU A 326 -4.19 19.55 -9.63
N ASP A 327 -4.20 20.64 -8.88
CA ASP A 327 -3.49 20.74 -7.59
C ASP A 327 -4.25 20.09 -6.44
N LEU A 328 -5.53 19.75 -6.67
CA LEU A 328 -6.41 19.03 -5.76
C LEU A 328 -6.47 17.52 -6.05
N ALA A 329 -5.75 17.04 -7.06
CA ALA A 329 -5.71 15.62 -7.42
C ALA A 329 -4.78 14.83 -6.49
N TYR A 330 -5.32 14.34 -5.38
CA TYR A 330 -4.62 13.49 -4.43
C TYR A 330 -4.93 11.99 -4.65
N PRO A 331 -4.00 11.08 -4.30
CA PRO A 331 -4.20 9.63 -4.42
C PRO A 331 -5.07 9.02 -3.31
N ALA A 332 -5.67 9.85 -2.45
CA ALA A 332 -6.58 9.47 -1.37
C ALA A 332 -7.71 10.50 -1.25
N HIS A 333 -8.73 10.18 -0.46
CA HIS A 333 -9.85 11.08 -0.21
C HIS A 333 -9.36 12.42 0.36
N TYR A 334 -10.05 13.53 0.05
CA TYR A 334 -9.60 14.85 0.52
C TYR A 334 -9.57 14.94 2.05
N THR A 335 -10.50 14.27 2.75
CA THR A 335 -10.51 14.21 4.23
C THR A 335 -9.30 13.48 4.78
N PHE A 336 -8.83 12.41 4.10
CA PHE A 336 -7.58 11.73 4.45
C PHE A 336 -6.42 12.72 4.41
N MET A 337 -6.33 13.50 3.34
CA MET A 337 -5.23 14.45 3.15
C MET A 337 -5.31 15.63 4.12
N GLN A 338 -6.51 16.11 4.43
CA GLN A 338 -6.74 17.12 5.48
C GLN A 338 -6.24 16.65 6.84
N GLU A 339 -6.63 15.44 7.25
CA GLU A 339 -6.20 14.89 8.54
C GLU A 339 -4.70 14.67 8.61
N VAL A 340 -4.09 14.15 7.54
CA VAL A 340 -2.62 14.04 7.44
C VAL A 340 -1.96 15.41 7.59
N ALA A 341 -2.53 16.45 6.98
CA ALA A 341 -2.03 17.81 7.07
C ALA A 341 -2.24 18.46 8.45
N ASP A 342 -3.19 17.97 9.24
CA ASP A 342 -3.43 18.43 10.61
C ASP A 342 -2.58 17.67 11.66
N LEU A 343 -1.92 16.57 11.27
CA LEU A 343 -1.09 15.80 12.20
C LEU A 343 0.05 16.63 12.77
N SER A 344 0.07 16.76 14.10
CA SER A 344 1.26 17.20 14.81
C SER A 344 2.19 16.00 15.01
N LEU A 345 3.06 15.73 14.03
CA LEU A 345 4.02 14.62 14.12
C LEU A 345 4.90 14.72 15.37
N ALA A 346 5.28 15.94 15.77
CA ALA A 346 6.06 16.14 16.98
C ALA A 346 5.32 15.70 18.25
N ASP A 347 4.00 15.91 18.32
CA ASP A 347 3.19 15.49 19.46
C ASP A 347 3.08 13.96 19.54
N TYR A 348 2.85 13.28 18.41
CA TYR A 348 2.83 11.81 18.39
C TYR A 348 4.19 11.19 18.71
N TRP A 349 5.27 11.67 18.09
CA TRP A 349 6.63 11.16 18.30
C TRP A 349 7.15 11.40 19.72
N LYS A 350 6.72 12.48 20.38
CA LYS A 350 7.03 12.77 21.79
C LYS A 350 6.61 11.64 22.73
N HIS A 351 5.57 10.88 22.39
CA HIS A 351 5.06 9.78 23.23
C HIS A 351 5.73 8.44 22.95
N VAL A 352 6.54 8.32 21.89
CA VAL A 352 7.23 7.08 21.51
C VAL A 352 8.51 6.90 22.32
N ASP A 353 8.46 6.06 23.36
CA ASP A 353 9.59 5.79 24.26
C ASP A 353 10.39 4.50 23.90
N THR A 354 9.95 3.81 22.86
CA THR A 354 10.57 2.60 22.32
C THR A 354 11.69 2.94 21.32
N PRO A 355 12.63 2.04 21.00
CA PRO A 355 13.62 2.29 19.95
C PRO A 355 12.96 2.59 18.59
N VAL A 356 13.50 3.58 17.87
CA VAL A 356 13.06 3.97 16.53
C VAL A 356 14.25 4.01 15.58
N LEU A 357 14.09 3.43 14.38
CA LEU A 357 15.03 3.58 13.28
C LEU A 357 14.36 4.34 12.13
N PHE A 358 14.90 5.49 11.80
CA PHE A 358 14.56 6.21 10.58
C PHE A 358 15.50 5.80 9.45
N VAL A 359 14.95 5.41 8.30
CA VAL A 359 15.74 4.98 7.12
C VAL A 359 15.33 5.79 5.91
N CYS A 360 16.29 6.43 5.24
CA CYS A 360 16.04 7.11 3.96
C CYS A 360 17.05 6.63 2.91
N GLY A 361 16.60 6.50 1.66
CA GLY A 361 17.49 6.27 0.53
C GLY A 361 18.07 7.58 -0.01
N THR A 362 19.32 7.59 -0.47
CA THR A 362 19.91 8.82 -1.06
C THR A 362 19.48 9.08 -2.49
N ALA A 363 18.81 8.12 -3.14
CA ALA A 363 18.16 8.29 -4.43
C ALA A 363 16.64 8.50 -4.31
N ASP A 364 16.10 8.66 -3.10
CA ASP A 364 14.69 8.95 -2.89
C ASP A 364 14.34 10.34 -3.43
N PHE A 365 13.39 10.41 -4.37
CA PHE A 365 12.91 11.66 -4.98
C PHE A 365 11.57 12.14 -4.39
N VAL A 366 11.00 11.39 -3.45
CA VAL A 366 9.69 11.63 -2.85
C VAL A 366 9.84 12.29 -1.48
N VAL A 367 10.87 11.94 -0.71
CA VAL A 367 11.17 12.51 0.62
C VAL A 367 12.66 12.90 0.70
N ALA A 368 12.98 13.86 1.57
CA ALA A 368 14.37 14.25 1.84
C ALA A 368 14.98 13.52 3.04
N GLU A 369 16.31 13.39 3.03
CA GLU A 369 17.08 12.88 4.17
C GLU A 369 16.90 13.79 5.40
N GLU A 370 16.86 15.10 5.22
CA GLU A 370 16.75 16.06 6.31
C GLU A 370 15.45 15.88 7.12
N GLU A 371 14.39 15.40 6.47
CA GLU A 371 13.10 15.12 7.10
C GLU A 371 13.22 13.96 8.12
N HIS A 372 14.02 12.95 7.81
CA HIS A 372 14.26 11.80 8.70
C HIS A 372 15.18 12.16 9.88
N ILE A 373 16.20 12.98 9.61
CA ILE A 373 17.09 13.53 10.63
C ILE A 373 16.28 14.39 11.62
N TYR A 374 15.36 15.22 11.11
CA TYR A 374 14.47 16.02 11.94
C TYR A 374 13.53 15.17 12.79
N ALA A 375 12.91 14.11 12.23
CA ALA A 375 12.08 13.18 12.99
C ALA A 375 12.84 12.47 14.12
N ARG A 376 14.07 12.03 13.84
CA ARG A 376 14.98 11.46 14.85
C ARG A 376 15.22 12.46 15.99
N ASP A 377 15.45 13.73 15.66
CA ASP A 377 15.72 14.77 16.66
C ASP A 377 14.52 15.09 17.52
N ILE A 378 13.31 15.06 16.95
CA ILE A 378 12.08 15.14 17.73
C ILE A 378 12.07 14.04 18.80
N VAL A 379 12.19 12.76 18.40
CA VAL A 379 12.15 11.64 19.35
C VAL A 379 13.26 11.77 20.40
N ASN A 380 14.49 12.05 19.98
CA ASN A 380 15.63 12.15 20.91
C ASN A 380 15.58 13.38 21.83
N SER A 381 14.83 14.43 21.47
CA SER A 381 14.63 15.58 22.36
C SER A 381 13.80 15.24 23.60
N TYR A 382 12.89 14.27 23.49
CA TYR A 382 12.05 13.78 24.59
C TYR A 382 12.59 12.49 25.21
N HIS A 383 13.16 11.61 24.39
CA HIS A 383 13.69 10.31 24.78
C HIS A 383 15.12 10.10 24.26
N PRO A 384 16.14 10.69 24.92
CA PRO A 384 17.51 10.67 24.42
C PRO A 384 18.04 9.27 24.11
N GLY A 385 18.55 9.09 22.89
CA GLY A 385 19.14 7.83 22.42
C GLY A 385 18.12 6.76 22.04
N ARG A 386 16.83 7.11 21.89
CA ARG A 386 15.80 6.19 21.39
C ARG A 386 15.69 6.15 19.88
N ALA A 387 16.06 7.21 19.17
CA ALA A 387 16.00 7.24 17.71
C ALA A 387 17.39 7.23 17.05
N GLU A 388 17.53 6.39 16.04
CA GLU A 388 18.69 6.31 15.13
C GLU A 388 18.26 6.69 13.71
N TYR A 389 19.18 7.21 12.89
CA TYR A 389 18.95 7.51 11.47
C TYR A 389 20.00 6.78 10.62
N VAL A 390 19.57 6.21 9.50
CA VAL A 390 20.47 5.59 8.50
C VAL A 390 20.09 6.03 7.09
N ALA A 391 21.09 6.50 6.35
CA ALA A 391 21.02 6.70 4.90
C ALA A 391 21.47 5.42 4.17
N ILE A 392 20.68 4.97 3.19
CA ILE A 392 21.08 3.86 2.31
C ILE A 392 21.45 4.43 0.94
N GLN A 393 22.72 4.31 0.60
CA GLN A 393 23.28 4.90 -0.61
C GLN A 393 22.65 4.31 -1.86
N GLY A 394 22.09 5.15 -2.73
CA GLY A 394 21.49 4.75 -4.00
C GLY A 394 20.12 4.08 -3.90
N MET A 395 19.57 3.91 -2.69
CA MET A 395 18.21 3.40 -2.51
C MET A 395 17.18 4.47 -2.89
N ASP A 396 16.14 4.10 -3.63
CA ASP A 396 14.99 4.97 -3.93
C ASP A 396 13.84 4.80 -2.90
N HIS A 397 12.73 5.50 -3.14
CA HIS A 397 11.53 5.42 -2.31
C HIS A 397 10.92 4.01 -2.28
N GLY A 398 11.05 3.24 -3.37
CA GLY A 398 10.49 1.90 -3.52
C GLY A 398 11.43 0.77 -3.09
N PHE A 399 12.44 1.08 -2.26
CA PHE A 399 13.50 0.17 -1.81
C PHE A 399 14.50 -0.26 -2.89
N ASN A 400 14.44 0.25 -4.12
CA ASN A 400 15.30 -0.21 -5.22
C ASN A 400 16.68 0.42 -5.21
N ASN A 401 17.65 -0.25 -5.83
CA ASN A 401 18.93 0.35 -6.16
C ASN A 401 18.87 1.18 -7.44
N ALA A 402 18.50 2.45 -7.32
CA ALA A 402 18.44 3.41 -8.43
C ALA A 402 19.77 4.15 -8.67
N GLY A 403 20.62 4.22 -7.65
CA GLY A 403 21.92 4.90 -7.69
C GLY A 403 21.83 6.42 -7.55
N THR A 404 20.93 7.09 -8.29
CA THR A 404 20.72 8.54 -8.18
C THR A 404 19.24 8.90 -8.17
N GLN A 405 18.92 10.06 -7.59
CA GLN A 405 17.56 10.59 -7.52
C GLN A 405 16.94 10.79 -8.92
N MET A 406 17.73 11.24 -9.90
CA MET A 406 17.27 11.39 -11.29
C MET A 406 16.89 10.03 -11.91
N LYS A 407 17.72 9.01 -11.73
CA LYS A 407 17.42 7.66 -12.26
C LYS A 407 16.19 7.06 -11.59
N ALA A 408 16.02 7.28 -10.29
CA ALA A 408 14.82 6.86 -9.58
C ALA A 408 13.57 7.56 -10.13
N PHE A 409 13.67 8.88 -10.36
CA PHE A 409 12.57 9.67 -10.94
C PHE A 409 12.20 9.20 -12.35
N GLU A 410 13.19 9.01 -13.23
CA GLU A 410 13.00 8.50 -14.60
C GLU A 410 12.46 7.06 -14.64
N GLY A 411 12.93 6.20 -13.73
CA GLY A 411 12.51 4.81 -13.62
C GLY A 411 11.14 4.61 -12.97
N GLY A 412 10.64 5.64 -12.28
CA GLY A 412 9.42 5.58 -11.48
C GLY A 412 9.46 4.46 -10.44
N PHE A 413 8.29 3.90 -10.12
CA PHE A 413 8.16 2.75 -9.23
C PHE A 413 8.28 1.43 -10.00
N GLY A 414 9.40 1.26 -10.72
CA GLY A 414 9.71 0.07 -11.52
C GLY A 414 9.73 -1.25 -10.72
N PRO A 415 9.89 -2.40 -11.41
CA PRO A 415 9.79 -3.71 -10.76
C PRO A 415 10.82 -3.84 -9.64
N PRO A 416 10.40 -4.25 -8.43
CA PRO A 416 11.22 -4.15 -7.25
C PRO A 416 12.48 -5.02 -7.32
N ALA A 417 13.64 -4.40 -7.12
CA ALA A 417 14.90 -5.05 -6.82
C ALA A 417 15.43 -4.43 -5.52
N VAL A 418 14.98 -4.99 -4.39
CA VAL A 418 15.28 -4.48 -3.05
C VAL A 418 16.78 -4.30 -2.88
N HIS A 419 17.18 -3.11 -2.44
CA HIS A 419 18.56 -2.72 -2.25
C HIS A 419 19.25 -3.69 -1.28
N PRO A 420 20.43 -4.24 -1.63
CA PRO A 420 21.06 -5.32 -0.85
C PRO A 420 21.35 -4.93 0.60
N ASP A 421 21.65 -3.66 0.85
CA ASP A 421 21.95 -3.17 2.20
C ASP A 421 20.70 -2.86 3.05
N PHE A 422 19.51 -2.83 2.44
CA PHE A 422 18.28 -2.45 3.15
C PHE A 422 17.89 -3.45 4.23
N PHE A 423 17.67 -4.72 3.82
CA PHE A 423 17.17 -5.72 4.75
C PHE A 423 18.16 -6.03 5.90
N PRO A 424 19.48 -6.20 5.68
CA PRO A 424 20.43 -6.40 6.78
C PRO A 424 20.43 -5.26 7.80
N THR A 425 20.33 -4.00 7.34
CA THR A 425 20.28 -2.82 8.20
C THR A 425 19.06 -2.87 9.13
N VAL A 426 17.88 -3.07 8.55
CA VAL A 426 16.63 -3.10 9.29
C VAL A 426 16.56 -4.31 10.22
N LEU A 427 16.99 -5.50 9.76
CA LEU A 427 16.99 -6.72 10.57
C LEU A 427 17.86 -6.57 11.82
N ALA A 428 19.05 -5.97 11.69
CA ALA A 428 19.96 -5.75 12.81
C ALA A 428 19.32 -4.87 13.90
N PHE A 429 18.61 -3.81 13.50
CA PHE A 429 17.85 -2.98 14.42
C PHE A 429 16.70 -3.76 15.08
N CYS A 430 15.88 -4.48 14.31
CA CYS A 430 14.76 -5.25 14.85
C CYS A 430 15.22 -6.27 15.89
N GLN A 431 16.32 -7.00 15.61
CA GLN A 431 16.90 -7.97 16.54
C GLN A 431 17.42 -7.33 17.84
N LYS A 432 17.92 -6.08 17.77
CA LYS A 432 18.34 -5.32 18.96
C LYS A 432 17.12 -4.83 19.76
N ALA A 433 16.09 -4.36 19.07
CA ALA A 433 14.87 -3.80 19.67
C ALA A 433 14.12 -4.84 20.50
N ILE A 434 13.94 -6.07 19.97
CA ILE A 434 13.18 -7.14 20.64
C ILE A 434 13.91 -7.85 21.80
N ARG A 435 15.17 -7.49 22.10
CA ARG A 435 15.97 -8.10 23.18
C ARG A 435 15.85 -7.36 24.52
N LYS A 436 15.31 -6.14 24.50
CA LYS A 436 15.04 -5.33 25.69
C LYS A 436 13.61 -5.58 26.15
#